data_AF-A0A6P6D2F1-F1
#
_entry.id   AF-A0A6P6D2F1-F1
#
_cell.length_a   1.000
_cell.length_b   1.000
_cell.length_c   1.000
_cell.angle_alpha   90.00
_cell.angle_beta   90.00
_cell.angle_gamma   90.00
#
_symmetry.space_group_name_H-M   'P 1'
#
loop_
_entity.id
_entity.type
_entity.pdbx_description
1 polymer ?
#
loop_
_entity_poly.entity_id
_entity_poly.type
_entity_poly.pdbx_seq_one_letter_code
_entity_poly.pdbx_strand_id
1 'polypeptide(L)'
;MTASYGTRTTPPRCHKNLFHSCRFVGIFLVTLVILLPTSSDACDDPPRYESMMLKNVSKDLYHPGDQIEFKCRLGFKPITPLLPTTAICQANNTWTPLQEACTRKSCPQLADPSNGQVNGTFLFGSEVHFVCNEG
;
A
#
# COMPACT_ATOMS: atom_id res chain seq x y z
N MET A 1 -20.87 46.84 12.40
CA MET A 1 -20.14 46.28 13.55
C MET A 1 -19.34 45.07 13.06
N THR A 2 -18.06 45.00 13.41
CA THR A 2 -17.20 43.79 13.37
C THR A 2 -17.72 42.74 14.38
N ALA A 3 -17.32 41.47 14.44
CA ALA A 3 -16.31 40.60 13.79
C ALA A 3 -16.85 39.13 13.88
N SER A 4 -16.20 38.01 13.52
CA SER A 4 -14.96 37.62 12.80
C SER A 4 -15.00 36.09 12.57
N TYR A 5 -14.36 35.55 11.52
CA TYR A 5 -14.18 34.09 11.37
C TYR A 5 -12.96 33.58 12.15
N GLY A 6 -13.12 32.51 12.92
CA GLY A 6 -12.03 31.86 13.67
C GLY A 6 -11.23 30.89 12.81
N THR A 7 -9.89 30.95 12.90
CA THR A 7 -8.94 30.07 12.19
C THR A 7 -8.49 28.91 13.09
N ARG A 8 -8.20 27.74 12.50
CA ARG A 8 -7.52 26.64 13.23
C ARG A 8 -6.43 25.93 12.42
N THR A 9 -5.25 26.55 12.45
CA THR A 9 -3.91 25.93 12.57
C THR A 9 -3.62 24.63 11.81
N THR A 10 -2.81 24.76 10.75
CA THR A 10 -1.91 23.69 10.27
C THR A 10 -0.68 23.53 11.20
N PRO A 11 -0.10 22.32 11.31
CA PRO A 11 1.11 22.07 12.11
C PRO A 11 2.38 22.73 11.52
N PRO A 12 3.46 22.89 12.31
CA PRO A 12 4.52 23.85 12.03
C PRO A 12 5.43 23.45 10.86
N ARG A 13 5.64 24.44 9.99
CA ARG A 13 6.64 24.46 8.93
C ARG A 13 8.05 24.42 9.55
N CYS A 14 8.87 23.44 9.19
CA CYS A 14 10.28 23.48 9.55
C CYS A 14 10.93 24.72 8.90
N HIS A 15 11.55 25.56 9.71
CA HIS A 15 12.15 26.83 9.30
C HIS A 15 13.65 26.79 9.57
N LYS A 16 14.37 27.61 8.80
CA LYS A 16 15.80 27.95 8.84
C LYS A 16 16.63 27.18 7.80
N ASN A 17 17.40 27.84 6.93
CA ASN A 17 17.50 29.29 6.76
C ASN A 17 18.06 29.69 5.38
N LEU A 18 17.55 30.82 4.89
CA LEU A 18 18.33 31.98 4.47
C LEU A 18 19.44 31.76 3.41
N PHE A 19 19.17 32.12 2.16
CA PHE A 19 19.89 33.21 1.45
C PHE A 19 19.31 33.41 0.03
N HIS A 20 18.27 34.24 -0.09
CA HIS A 20 17.93 34.84 -1.38
C HIS A 20 18.80 36.08 -1.57
N SER A 21 19.96 35.91 -2.21
CA SER A 21 20.78 37.02 -2.71
C SER A 21 21.23 36.73 -4.14
N CYS A 22 20.29 36.88 -5.08
CA CYS A 22 20.60 36.85 -6.51
C CYS A 22 21.46 38.05 -6.91
N ARG A 23 22.79 37.95 -6.85
CA ARG A 23 23.73 38.52 -7.85
C ARG A 23 25.04 37.72 -7.90
N PHE A 24 25.36 37.28 -9.12
CA PHE A 24 26.66 37.00 -9.75
C PHE A 24 27.91 36.63 -8.91
N VAL A 25 28.71 35.72 -9.48
CA VAL A 25 30.02 35.20 -9.02
C VAL A 25 29.94 34.08 -7.96
N GLY A 26 29.59 32.87 -8.41
CA GLY A 26 29.58 31.66 -7.57
C GLY A 26 29.36 30.32 -8.30
N ILE A 27 29.52 30.28 -9.63
CA ILE A 27 29.01 29.19 -10.49
C ILE A 27 29.85 27.89 -10.43
N PHE A 28 31.01 27.90 -9.75
CA PHE A 28 31.98 26.78 -9.76
C PHE A 28 31.93 25.79 -8.58
N LEU A 29 31.01 25.93 -7.62
CA LEU A 29 30.89 24.99 -6.47
C LEU A 29 29.53 24.29 -6.33
N VAL A 30 28.53 24.65 -7.14
CA VAL A 30 27.16 24.09 -7.03
C VAL A 30 27.04 22.70 -7.70
N THR A 31 28.00 22.32 -8.54
CA THR A 31 27.98 21.05 -9.30
C THR A 31 28.42 19.83 -8.48
N LEU A 32 29.11 20.00 -7.35
CA LEU A 32 29.70 18.87 -6.61
C LEU A 32 28.70 18.12 -5.69
N VAL A 33 27.59 18.76 -5.31
CA VAL A 33 26.58 18.15 -4.42
C VAL A 33 25.70 17.13 -5.16
N ILE A 34 25.65 17.19 -6.49
CA ILE A 34 24.83 16.31 -7.35
C ILE A 34 25.44 14.90 -7.50
N LEU A 35 26.71 14.72 -7.10
CA LEU A 35 27.46 13.46 -7.23
C LEU A 35 27.43 12.57 -5.97
N LEU A 36 26.75 12.98 -4.89
CA LEU A 36 26.53 12.10 -3.74
C LEU A 36 25.47 11.05 -4.13
N PRO A 37 25.82 9.75 -4.19
CA PRO A 37 24.81 8.72 -4.44
C PRO A 37 23.81 8.74 -3.29
N THR A 38 22.53 8.86 -3.59
CA THR A 38 21.45 8.68 -2.61
C THR A 38 21.21 7.19 -2.38
N SER A 39 22.27 6.47 -1.98
CA SER A 39 22.16 5.09 -1.49
C SER A 39 21.54 5.13 -0.11
N SER A 40 20.25 4.82 -0.04
CA SER A 40 19.60 4.44 1.21
C SER A 40 20.21 3.10 1.67
N ASP A 41 20.75 3.04 2.88
CA ASP A 41 21.23 1.80 3.53
C ASP A 41 20.07 0.98 4.15
N ALA A 42 18.86 1.20 3.66
CA ALA A 42 17.61 0.63 4.14
C ALA A 42 16.72 0.27 2.95
N CYS A 43 15.89 -0.77 3.12
CA CYS A 43 14.88 -1.13 2.13
C CYS A 43 13.82 -0.04 1.98
N ASP A 44 13.29 0.07 0.76
CA ASP A 44 12.09 0.86 0.44
C ASP A 44 10.85 0.41 1.24
N ASP A 45 9.77 1.17 1.11
CA ASP A 45 8.44 0.81 1.62
C ASP A 45 8.09 -0.67 1.34
N PRO A 46 7.49 -1.39 2.31
CA PRO A 46 7.01 -2.75 2.11
C PRO A 46 6.15 -2.94 0.85
N PRO A 47 6.37 -4.03 0.08
CA PRO A 47 5.62 -4.30 -1.14
C PRO A 47 4.12 -4.40 -0.86
N ARG A 48 3.32 -3.85 -1.78
CA ARG A 48 1.86 -3.84 -1.69
C ARG A 48 1.28 -5.00 -2.50
N TYR A 49 0.30 -5.66 -1.92
CA TYR A 49 -0.41 -6.80 -2.48
C TYR A 49 -1.91 -6.54 -2.49
N GLU A 50 -2.62 -7.11 -3.46
CA GLU A 50 -4.07 -7.01 -3.60
C GLU A 50 -4.77 -7.87 -2.54
N SER A 51 -4.33 -9.12 -2.36
CA SER A 51 -4.98 -10.05 -1.43
C SER A 51 -4.46 -9.95 0.01
N MET A 52 -3.30 -9.32 0.21
CA MET A 52 -2.57 -9.28 1.48
C MET A 52 -2.33 -7.87 2.00
N MET A 53 -2.13 -7.76 3.32
CA MET A 53 -1.76 -6.53 4.02
C MET A 53 -0.73 -6.84 5.10
N LEU A 54 0.07 -5.84 5.50
CA LEU A 54 0.95 -5.97 6.66
C LEU A 54 0.16 -6.40 7.91
N LYS A 55 0.72 -7.34 8.67
CA LYS A 55 0.13 -7.83 9.92
C LYS A 55 0.17 -6.78 11.02
N ASN A 56 1.30 -6.06 11.10
CA ASN A 56 1.63 -5.01 12.05
C ASN A 56 1.63 -3.63 11.37
N VAL A 57 1.86 -2.56 12.13
CA VAL A 57 2.07 -1.21 11.57
C VAL A 57 3.40 -1.14 10.81
N SER A 58 3.45 -0.38 9.72
CA SER A 58 4.70 -0.10 8.99
C SER A 58 5.66 0.72 9.84
N LYS A 59 6.96 0.41 9.75
CA LYS A 59 8.03 1.27 10.28
C LYS A 59 8.34 2.39 9.29
N ASP A 60 8.96 3.47 9.78
CA ASP A 60 9.49 4.54 8.92
C ASP A 60 10.78 4.13 8.17
N LEU A 61 11.46 3.06 8.63
CA LEU A 61 12.72 2.58 8.07
C LEU A 61 12.90 1.08 8.33
N TYR A 62 13.51 0.36 7.38
CA TYR A 62 13.76 -1.08 7.44
C TYR A 62 15.21 -1.41 7.05
N HIS A 63 15.98 -1.98 7.98
CA HIS A 63 17.39 -2.32 7.72
C HIS A 63 17.55 -3.76 7.21
N PRO A 64 18.63 -4.10 6.49
CA PRO A 64 18.94 -5.48 6.14
C PRO A 64 18.85 -6.44 7.33
N GLY A 65 18.07 -7.52 7.17
CA GLY A 65 17.71 -8.47 8.23
C GLY A 65 16.36 -8.21 8.91
N ASP A 66 15.74 -7.04 8.72
CA ASP A 66 14.36 -6.81 9.18
C ASP A 66 13.38 -7.74 8.47
N GLN A 67 12.38 -8.19 9.22
CA GLN A 67 11.33 -9.09 8.72
C GLN A 67 9.95 -8.45 8.90
N ILE A 68 9.12 -8.60 7.87
CA ILE A 68 7.71 -8.20 7.87
C ILE A 68 6.83 -9.41 7.55
N GLU A 69 5.69 -9.51 8.23
CA GLU A 69 4.71 -10.56 8.01
C GLU A 69 3.44 -9.96 7.42
N PHE A 70 2.91 -10.62 6.38
CA PHE A 70 1.65 -10.29 5.74
C PHE A 70 0.53 -11.23 6.22
N LYS A 71 -0.69 -10.70 6.25
CA LYS A 71 -1.94 -11.44 6.49
C LYS A 71 -2.92 -11.18 5.35
N CYS A 72 -3.83 -12.10 5.09
CA CYS A 72 -4.90 -11.86 4.11
C CYS A 72 -5.75 -10.66 4.51
N ARG A 73 -6.17 -9.85 3.53
CA ARG A 73 -7.16 -8.80 3.72
C ARG A 73 -8.53 -9.40 4.10
N LEU A 74 -9.41 -8.57 4.66
CA LEU A 74 -10.81 -8.94 4.85
C LEU A 74 -11.42 -9.34 3.50
N GLY A 75 -12.23 -10.40 3.51
CA GLY A 75 -12.77 -11.01 2.29
C GLY A 75 -11.85 -12.00 1.58
N PHE A 76 -10.59 -12.17 2.03
CA PHE A 76 -9.64 -13.15 1.49
C PHE A 76 -9.30 -14.25 2.50
N LYS A 77 -8.83 -15.41 2.01
CA LYS A 77 -8.37 -16.58 2.77
C LYS A 77 -7.02 -17.07 2.20
N PRO A 78 -6.17 -17.75 2.98
CA PRO A 78 -4.95 -18.34 2.46
C PRO A 78 -5.23 -19.30 1.29
N ILE A 79 -4.30 -19.34 0.34
CA ILE A 79 -4.23 -20.40 -0.68
C ILE A 79 -3.75 -21.69 0.00
N THR A 80 -4.21 -22.83 -0.51
CA THR A 80 -3.79 -24.17 -0.08
C THR A 80 -3.15 -24.88 -1.28
N PRO A 81 -1.91 -25.40 -1.19
CA PRO A 81 -1.01 -25.36 -0.03
C PRO A 81 -0.59 -23.94 0.36
N LEU A 82 -0.18 -23.76 1.63
CA LEU A 82 0.24 -22.46 2.15
C LEU A 82 1.44 -21.91 1.39
N LEU A 83 1.35 -20.65 0.99
CA LEU A 83 2.42 -19.91 0.32
C LEU A 83 3.14 -18.99 1.33
N PRO A 84 4.41 -18.59 1.09
CA PRO A 84 5.15 -17.71 1.99
C PRO A 84 4.50 -16.33 2.13
N THR A 85 4.41 -15.84 3.37
CA THR A 85 3.84 -14.52 3.73
C THR A 85 4.79 -13.64 4.54
N THR A 86 6.06 -14.02 4.66
CA THR A 86 7.09 -13.24 5.36
C THR A 86 8.12 -12.73 4.36
N ALA A 87 8.34 -11.41 4.31
CA ALA A 87 9.41 -10.82 3.52
C ALA A 87 10.54 -10.34 4.42
N ILE A 88 11.77 -10.44 3.92
CA ILE A 88 13.00 -10.04 4.61
C ILE A 88 13.66 -8.91 3.82
N CYS A 89 14.11 -7.86 4.50
CA CYS A 89 14.94 -6.84 3.88
C CYS A 89 16.35 -7.43 3.64
N GLN A 90 16.76 -7.52 2.39
CA GLN A 90 18.03 -8.15 1.99
C GLN A 90 19.19 -7.16 2.03
N ALA A 91 20.43 -7.67 2.00
CA ALA A 91 21.65 -6.85 2.06
C ALA A 91 21.89 -5.95 0.83
N ASN A 92 21.13 -6.13 -0.25
CA ASN A 92 21.05 -5.25 -1.42
C ASN A 92 19.89 -4.24 -1.32
N ASN A 93 19.34 -4.04 -0.12
CA ASN A 93 18.24 -3.11 0.20
C ASN A 93 16.94 -3.35 -0.59
N THR A 94 16.69 -4.60 -1.01
CA THR A 94 15.41 -5.03 -1.58
C THR A 94 14.69 -6.02 -0.67
N TRP A 95 13.36 -6.04 -0.74
CA TRP A 95 12.56 -7.08 -0.11
C TRP A 95 12.67 -8.41 -0.87
N THR A 96 12.75 -9.53 -0.14
CA THR A 96 12.61 -10.87 -0.74
C THR A 96 11.28 -10.96 -1.50
N PRO A 97 11.27 -11.46 -2.75
CA PRO A 97 10.05 -11.49 -3.56
C PRO A 97 9.02 -12.48 -3.00
N LEU A 98 7.78 -12.00 -2.82
CA LEU A 98 6.60 -12.83 -2.54
C LEU A 98 5.57 -12.69 -3.65
N GLN A 99 4.77 -13.74 -3.82
CA GLN A 99 3.56 -13.75 -4.65
C GLN A 99 2.30 -13.57 -3.79
N GLU A 100 1.15 -13.34 -4.42
CA GLU A 100 -0.15 -13.36 -3.73
C GLU A 100 -0.39 -14.72 -3.06
N ALA A 101 -0.43 -14.74 -1.72
CA ALA A 101 -0.64 -15.95 -0.92
C ALA A 101 -2.11 -16.17 -0.50
N CYS A 102 -3.01 -15.22 -0.82
CA CYS A 102 -4.41 -15.29 -0.46
C CYS A 102 -5.33 -15.20 -1.69
N THR A 103 -6.51 -15.80 -1.58
CA THR A 103 -7.56 -15.79 -2.61
C THR A 103 -8.90 -15.39 -2.00
N ARG A 104 -9.86 -14.99 -2.84
CA ARG A 104 -11.17 -14.52 -2.36
C ARG A 104 -11.90 -15.62 -1.59
N LYS A 105 -12.57 -15.25 -0.49
CA LYS A 105 -13.48 -16.15 0.22
C LYS A 105 -14.69 -16.46 -0.67
N SER A 106 -15.23 -17.67 -0.54
CA SER A 106 -16.55 -17.98 -1.08
C SER A 106 -17.61 -17.51 -0.10
N CYS A 107 -18.64 -16.87 -0.63
CA CYS A 107 -19.94 -16.73 0.02
C CYS A 107 -20.72 -18.06 -0.10
N PRO A 108 -21.80 -18.24 0.67
CA PRO A 108 -22.77 -19.30 0.41
C PRO A 108 -23.34 -19.17 -1.01
N GLN A 109 -23.45 -20.28 -1.71
CA GLN A 109 -24.13 -20.33 -3.00
C GLN A 109 -25.65 -20.16 -2.79
N LEU A 110 -26.26 -19.28 -3.57
CA LEU A 110 -27.70 -19.11 -3.61
C LEU A 110 -28.31 -20.18 -4.52
N ALA A 111 -29.49 -20.67 -4.16
CA ALA A 111 -30.28 -21.57 -5.00
C ALA A 111 -31.08 -20.76 -6.03
N ASP A 112 -31.38 -21.38 -7.17
CA ASP A 112 -32.26 -20.79 -8.17
C ASP A 112 -33.68 -20.60 -7.61
N PRO A 113 -34.31 -19.43 -7.82
CA PRO A 113 -35.69 -19.21 -7.42
C PRO A 113 -36.65 -19.97 -8.33
N SER A 114 -37.88 -20.21 -7.85
CA SER A 114 -38.94 -20.79 -8.69
C SER A 114 -39.16 -19.93 -9.94
N ASN A 115 -39.07 -20.56 -11.12
CA ASN A 115 -39.16 -19.91 -12.44
C ASN A 115 -38.11 -18.81 -12.70
N GLY A 116 -36.92 -18.93 -12.11
CA GLY A 116 -35.77 -18.09 -12.46
C GLY A 116 -34.43 -18.77 -12.23
N GLN A 117 -33.35 -18.03 -12.45
CA GLN A 117 -31.96 -18.50 -12.37
C GLN A 117 -31.08 -17.42 -11.72
N VAL A 118 -30.01 -17.84 -11.03
CA VAL A 118 -28.97 -16.96 -10.49
C VAL A 118 -27.75 -16.95 -11.42
N ASN A 119 -27.41 -15.79 -11.97
CA ASN A 119 -26.22 -15.59 -12.80
C ASN A 119 -25.15 -14.80 -12.02
N GLY A 120 -23.90 -15.28 -12.00
CA GLY A 120 -22.77 -14.59 -11.37
C GLY A 120 -21.80 -15.56 -10.69
N THR A 121 -21.03 -15.06 -9.71
CA THR A 121 -20.10 -15.88 -8.92
C THR A 121 -20.22 -15.59 -7.43
N PHE A 122 -20.15 -16.62 -6.58
CA PHE A 122 -20.28 -16.48 -5.13
C PHE A 122 -18.93 -16.21 -4.44
N LEU A 123 -18.10 -15.33 -5.01
CA LEU A 123 -16.83 -14.90 -4.43
C LEU A 123 -16.99 -13.52 -3.77
N PHE A 124 -16.17 -13.23 -2.76
CA PHE A 124 -16.17 -11.92 -2.11
C PHE A 124 -16.01 -10.78 -3.15
N GLY A 125 -16.86 -9.76 -3.04
CA GLY A 125 -16.87 -8.62 -3.97
C GLY A 125 -17.44 -8.90 -5.36
N SER A 126 -17.95 -10.10 -5.63
CA SER A 126 -18.73 -10.37 -6.84
C SER A 126 -20.20 -9.95 -6.65
N GLU A 127 -20.86 -9.61 -7.76
CA GLU A 127 -22.31 -9.41 -7.84
C GLU A 127 -22.99 -10.65 -8.44
N VAL A 128 -24.27 -10.84 -8.12
CA VAL A 128 -25.13 -11.89 -8.68
C VAL A 128 -26.48 -11.28 -9.09
N HIS A 129 -27.00 -11.70 -10.23
CA HIS A 129 -28.27 -11.22 -10.78
C HIS A 129 -29.28 -12.37 -10.86
N PHE A 130 -30.51 -12.12 -10.44
CA PHE A 130 -31.64 -13.01 -10.67
C PHE A 130 -32.26 -12.72 -12.03
N VAL A 131 -32.53 -13.76 -12.80
CA VAL A 131 -33.15 -13.68 -14.13
C VAL A 131 -34.42 -14.54 -14.13
N CYS A 132 -35.55 -14.00 -14.58
CA CYS A 132 -36.76 -14.80 -14.76
C CYS A 132 -36.62 -15.71 -15.98
N ASN A 133 -37.15 -16.93 -15.89
CA ASN A 133 -37.38 -17.77 -17.06
C ASN A 133 -38.49 -17.15 -17.94
N GLU A 134 -38.53 -17.53 -19.22
CA GLU A 134 -39.61 -17.14 -20.13
C GLU A 134 -40.93 -17.83 -19.73
N GLY A 135 -42.02 -17.05 -19.65
CA GLY A 135 -43.35 -17.48 -19.22
C GLY A 135 -44.19 -16.35 -18.62
#